data_AF-E0RRE8-F1
#
_entry.id   AF-E0RRE8-F1
#
_cell.length_a   1.000
_cell.length_b   1.000
_cell.length_c   1.000
_cell.angle_alpha   90.00
_cell.angle_beta   90.00
_cell.angle_gamma   90.00
#
_symmetry.space_group_name_H-M   'P 1'
#
loop_
_entity.id
_entity.type
_entity.pdbx_description
1 polymer ?
#
loop_
_entity_poly.entity_id
_entity_poly.type
_entity_poly.pdbx_seq_one_letter_code
_entity_poly.pdbx_strand_id
1 'polypeptide(L)'
;MNHVSKLFFRLVVVTVSIMIIGCSNNNVKRIEYSFKQVNGLKDEDVVIELAEEDKNGISVNINFKRKEIPFTYDIVFGDAGIYAVDVLCEGRLKGGKVEVILSYSGSGKVVWQKEIVPGRVNIKSSQIDFYSNELTVLLEFREAIEGTLKIIITPCSI
;
A
#
# COMPACT_ATOMS: atom_id res chain seq x y z
N MET A 1 26.84 -38.62 -10.61
CA MET A 1 27.49 -37.30 -10.75
C MET A 1 26.39 -36.26 -10.84
N ASN A 2 26.30 -35.38 -9.84
CA ASN A 2 25.16 -34.49 -9.61
C ASN A 2 25.13 -33.32 -10.61
N HIS A 3 24.03 -33.20 -11.34
CA HIS A 3 23.72 -32.02 -12.14
C HIS A 3 23.06 -30.99 -11.21
N VAL A 4 23.84 -30.03 -10.72
CA VAL A 4 23.30 -28.84 -10.05
C VAL A 4 22.95 -27.84 -11.14
N SER A 5 21.68 -27.83 -11.58
CA SER A 5 21.15 -26.75 -12.40
C SER A 5 21.05 -25.50 -11.54
N LYS A 6 21.95 -24.54 -11.78
CA LYS A 6 21.83 -23.19 -11.23
C LYS A 6 20.58 -22.55 -11.84
N LEU A 7 19.47 -22.58 -11.10
CA LEU A 7 18.30 -21.77 -11.41
C LEU A 7 18.71 -20.30 -11.28
N PHE A 8 18.85 -19.63 -12.42
CA PHE A 8 18.91 -18.18 -12.48
C PHE A 8 17.54 -17.62 -12.09
N PHE A 9 17.37 -17.25 -10.82
CA PHE A 9 16.23 -16.46 -10.38
C PHE A 9 16.39 -15.05 -10.95
N ARG A 10 15.75 -14.79 -12.09
CA ARG A 10 15.53 -13.42 -12.57
C ARG A 10 14.48 -12.79 -11.67
N LEU A 11 14.94 -11.93 -10.77
CA LEU A 11 14.10 -11.00 -10.00
C LEU A 11 13.36 -10.10 -11.00
N VAL A 12 12.11 -10.43 -11.29
CA VAL A 12 11.18 -9.49 -11.94
C VAL A 12 10.22 -9.04 -10.87
N VAL A 13 10.52 -7.91 -10.23
CA VAL A 13 9.56 -7.23 -9.34
C VAL A 13 8.45 -6.71 -10.23
N VAL A 14 7.37 -7.48 -10.38
CA VAL A 14 6.16 -7.00 -11.07
C VAL A 14 5.34 -6.24 -10.04
N THR A 15 5.76 -5.01 -9.76
CA THR A 15 4.94 -4.05 -9.01
C THR A 15 3.70 -3.75 -9.86
N VAL A 16 2.50 -3.97 -9.31
CA VAL A 16 1.28 -3.44 -9.93
C VAL A 16 1.24 -1.96 -9.58
N SER A 17 1.80 -1.12 -10.46
CA SER A 17 1.81 0.33 -10.28
C SER A 17 0.49 0.92 -10.80
N ILE A 18 -0.24 1.61 -9.93
CA ILE A 18 -1.45 2.34 -10.28
C ILE A 18 -1.18 3.81 -9.97
N MET A 19 -1.19 4.63 -11.00
CA MET A 19 -1.13 6.09 -10.86
C MET A 19 -2.55 6.61 -10.58
N ILE A 20 -2.75 7.28 -9.45
CA ILE A 20 -3.99 7.99 -9.10
C ILE A 20 -3.69 9.48 -9.25
N ILE A 21 -4.39 10.13 -10.18
CA ILE A 21 -4.19 11.54 -10.50
C ILE A 21 -5.26 12.30 -9.71
N GLY A 22 -4.86 13.02 -8.66
CA GLY A 22 -5.73 13.91 -7.91
C GLY A 22 -6.14 15.12 -8.75
N CYS A 23 -7.22 14.96 -9.50
CA CYS A 23 -7.95 16.02 -10.18
C CYS A 23 -9.41 15.58 -10.32
N SER A 24 -10.22 15.83 -9.29
CA SER A 24 -11.69 15.94 -9.33
C SER A 24 -12.39 15.22 -10.50
N ASN A 25 -12.79 13.95 -10.31
CA ASN A 25 -14.11 13.39 -10.65
C ASN A 25 -14.10 11.85 -10.52
N ASN A 26 -14.41 11.35 -9.32
CA ASN A 26 -14.93 10.01 -9.00
C ASN A 26 -14.48 8.83 -9.90
N ASN A 27 -13.21 8.43 -9.84
CA ASN A 27 -12.78 7.16 -10.43
C ASN A 27 -12.27 6.19 -9.36
N VAL A 28 -13.20 5.51 -8.67
CA VAL A 28 -12.87 4.37 -7.82
C VAL A 28 -12.22 3.28 -8.68
N LYS A 29 -10.99 2.89 -8.34
CA LYS A 29 -10.27 1.80 -9.01
C LYS A 29 -10.35 0.55 -8.13
N ARG A 30 -10.85 -0.55 -8.69
CA ARG A 30 -10.93 -1.85 -8.00
C ARG A 30 -10.11 -2.89 -8.75
N ILE A 31 -9.29 -3.62 -8.00
CA ILE A 31 -8.55 -4.79 -8.47
C ILE A 31 -9.02 -5.99 -7.67
N GLU A 32 -9.43 -7.05 -8.38
CA GLU A 32 -9.91 -8.29 -7.77
C GLU A 32 -9.28 -9.49 -8.48
N TYR A 33 -8.75 -10.43 -7.70
CA TYR A 33 -8.21 -11.68 -8.21
C TYR A 33 -8.20 -12.77 -7.13
N SER A 34 -8.64 -13.97 -7.51
CA SER A 34 -8.68 -15.12 -6.59
C SER A 34 -7.32 -15.80 -6.38
N PHE A 35 -6.40 -15.70 -7.35
CA PHE A 35 -5.07 -16.28 -7.21
C PHE A 35 -4.06 -15.55 -8.10
N LYS A 36 -2.88 -15.22 -7.53
CA LYS A 36 -1.74 -14.70 -8.29
C LYS A 36 -0.44 -15.20 -7.67
N GLN A 37 0.52 -15.58 -8.50
CA GLN A 37 1.85 -16.01 -8.04
C GLN A 37 2.96 -15.28 -8.81
N VAL A 38 3.93 -14.71 -8.10
CA VAL A 38 5.07 -13.99 -8.68
C VAL A 38 6.31 -14.28 -7.85
N ASN A 39 7.39 -14.80 -8.47
CA ASN A 39 8.65 -15.11 -7.78
C ASN A 39 8.50 -15.99 -6.53
N GLY A 40 7.59 -16.95 -6.57
CA GLY A 40 7.28 -17.82 -5.42
C GLY A 40 6.33 -17.22 -4.39
N LEU A 41 6.12 -15.89 -4.40
CA LEU A 41 5.12 -15.21 -3.58
C LEU A 41 3.72 -15.47 -4.13
N LYS A 42 2.76 -15.63 -3.22
CA LYS A 42 1.40 -16.03 -3.55
C LYS A 42 0.35 -15.14 -2.88
N ASP A 43 -0.64 -14.76 -3.67
CA ASP A 43 -1.86 -14.11 -3.24
C ASP A 43 -3.07 -15.04 -3.49
N GLU A 44 -4.03 -15.03 -2.57
CA GLU A 44 -5.31 -15.75 -2.65
C GLU A 44 -6.46 -14.85 -2.19
N ASP A 45 -7.53 -14.83 -2.98
CA ASP A 45 -8.77 -14.05 -2.77
C ASP A 45 -8.51 -12.61 -2.32
N VAL A 46 -7.83 -11.86 -3.18
CA VAL A 46 -7.45 -10.47 -2.92
C VAL A 46 -8.39 -9.51 -3.63
N VAL A 47 -8.94 -8.57 -2.88
CA VAL A 47 -9.71 -7.42 -3.35
C VAL A 47 -9.04 -6.15 -2.84
N ILE A 48 -8.68 -5.25 -3.75
CA ILE A 48 -8.11 -3.93 -3.44
C ILE A 48 -9.02 -2.87 -4.05
N GLU A 49 -9.54 -2.00 -3.21
CA GLU A 49 -10.40 -0.89 -3.60
C GLU A 49 -9.71 0.42 -3.25
N LEU A 50 -9.35 1.18 -4.28
CA LEU A 50 -8.80 2.52 -4.16
C LEU A 50 -9.95 3.50 -4.34
N ALA A 51 -10.28 4.23 -3.28
CA ALA A 51 -11.34 5.23 -3.29
C ALA A 51 -10.73 6.64 -3.34
N GLU A 52 -11.16 7.44 -4.33
CA GLU A 52 -10.77 8.83 -4.49
C GLU A 52 -11.55 9.77 -3.55
N GLU A 53 -10.75 10.64 -2.92
CA GLU A 53 -10.92 12.09 -2.75
C GLU A 53 -12.31 12.60 -2.36
N ASP A 54 -12.57 12.60 -1.06
CA ASP A 54 -13.29 13.74 -0.49
C ASP A 54 -12.28 14.73 0.11
N LYS A 55 -12.76 15.84 0.66
CA LYS A 55 -11.92 16.85 1.34
C LYS A 55 -11.12 16.29 2.53
N ASN A 56 -11.30 15.01 2.87
CA ASN A 56 -10.71 14.32 4.02
C ASN A 56 -9.66 13.28 3.62
N GLY A 57 -9.25 13.17 2.35
CA GLY A 57 -8.06 12.41 1.93
C GLY A 57 -8.30 11.24 0.98
N ILE A 58 -7.27 10.41 0.79
CA ILE A 58 -7.27 9.23 -0.08
C ILE A 58 -7.34 7.96 0.77
N SER A 59 -8.15 6.99 0.36
CA SER A 59 -8.25 5.71 1.08
C SER A 59 -8.11 4.48 0.20
N VAL A 60 -7.48 3.45 0.75
CA VAL A 60 -7.34 2.14 0.13
C VAL A 60 -7.83 1.07 1.09
N ASN A 61 -8.76 0.26 0.61
CA ASN A 61 -9.29 -0.90 1.32
C ASN A 61 -8.73 -2.17 0.69
N ILE A 62 -8.26 -3.10 1.52
CA ILE A 62 -7.62 -4.34 1.11
C ILE A 62 -8.25 -5.46 1.90
N ASN A 63 -8.85 -6.42 1.21
CA ASN A 63 -9.32 -7.66 1.78
C ASN A 63 -8.58 -8.81 1.11
N PHE A 64 -8.05 -9.75 1.89
CA PHE A 64 -7.31 -10.87 1.36
C PHE A 64 -7.49 -12.11 2.22
N LYS A 65 -7.43 -13.31 1.62
CA LYS A 65 -7.24 -14.57 2.35
C LYS A 65 -5.77 -14.92 2.51
N ARG A 66 -4.96 -14.61 1.51
CA ARG A 66 -3.50 -14.66 1.57
C ARG A 66 -2.95 -13.55 0.71
N LYS A 67 -1.94 -12.83 1.20
CA LYS A 67 -1.23 -11.83 0.40
C LYS A 67 0.25 -11.84 0.74
N GLU A 68 1.08 -11.92 -0.27
CA GLU A 68 2.55 -11.92 -0.15
C GLU A 68 3.18 -11.00 -1.19
N ILE A 69 2.50 -10.77 -2.31
CA ILE A 69 3.01 -9.88 -3.36
C ILE A 69 2.88 -8.43 -2.88
N PRO A 70 3.98 -7.67 -2.83
CA PRO A 70 3.95 -6.26 -2.46
C PRO A 70 2.97 -5.47 -3.32
N PHE A 71 2.32 -4.50 -2.71
CA PHE A 71 1.39 -3.61 -3.39
C PHE A 71 1.86 -2.17 -3.25
N THR A 72 1.83 -1.42 -4.35
CA THR A 72 2.25 -0.02 -4.37
C THR A 72 1.18 0.80 -5.07
N TYR A 73 0.90 1.98 -4.52
CA TYR A 73 0.07 2.97 -5.18
C TYR A 73 0.63 4.35 -4.89
N ASP A 74 0.50 5.23 -5.89
CA ASP A 74 0.95 6.61 -5.78
C ASP A 74 -0.25 7.52 -5.49
N ILE A 75 0.00 8.47 -4.61
CA ILE A 75 -0.91 9.54 -4.21
C ILE A 75 -0.34 10.83 -4.76
N VAL A 76 -1.14 11.53 -5.56
CA VAL A 76 -0.82 12.87 -6.06
C VAL A 76 -1.81 13.85 -5.44
N PHE A 77 -1.30 14.80 -4.69
CA PHE A 77 -2.05 15.93 -4.17
C PHE A 77 -2.01 17.08 -5.19
N GLY A 78 -3.20 17.53 -5.63
CA GLY A 78 -3.31 18.54 -6.69
C GLY A 78 -2.81 19.94 -6.33
N ASP A 79 -2.73 20.28 -5.04
CA ASP A 79 -2.36 21.63 -4.56
C ASP A 79 -0.95 21.68 -3.92
N ALA A 80 -0.15 22.66 -4.31
CA ALA A 80 1.22 22.93 -3.85
C ALA A 80 1.34 23.49 -2.42
N GLY A 81 0.35 23.23 -1.56
CA GLY A 81 0.24 23.81 -0.22
C GLY A 81 -0.02 22.81 0.90
N ILE A 82 0.04 21.50 0.62
CA ILE A 82 -0.05 20.47 1.66
C ILE A 82 1.35 20.24 2.21
N TYR A 83 1.57 20.70 3.44
CA TYR A 83 2.85 20.59 4.14
C TYR A 83 2.92 19.43 5.12
N ALA A 84 1.80 18.73 5.32
CA ALA A 84 1.72 17.62 6.24
C ALA A 84 0.55 16.68 5.90
N VAL A 85 0.69 15.42 6.32
CA VAL A 85 -0.33 14.39 6.19
C VAL A 85 -0.52 13.62 7.51
N ASP A 86 -1.74 13.16 7.73
CA ASP A 86 -2.07 12.16 8.74
C ASP A 86 -2.30 10.80 8.06
N VAL A 87 -1.82 9.73 8.70
CA VAL A 87 -2.05 8.34 8.27
C VAL A 87 -2.88 7.63 9.32
N LEU A 88 -3.96 6.97 8.87
CA LEU A 88 -4.77 6.08 9.68
C LEU A 88 -4.80 4.70 9.01
N CYS A 89 -4.39 3.68 9.75
CA CYS A 89 -4.50 2.27 9.36
C CYS A 89 -5.46 1.56 10.31
N GLU A 90 -6.54 1.01 9.77
CA GLU A 90 -7.57 0.29 10.52
C GLU A 90 -7.81 -1.10 9.95
N GLY A 91 -8.30 -2.01 10.78
CA GLY A 91 -8.81 -3.30 10.34
C GLY A 91 -8.41 -4.46 11.23
N ARG A 92 -8.07 -5.60 10.61
CA ARG A 92 -7.70 -6.83 11.30
C ARG A 92 -6.74 -7.66 10.46
N LEU A 93 -5.74 -8.24 11.12
CA LEU A 93 -4.83 -9.21 10.52
C LEU A 93 -4.88 -10.51 11.33
N LYS A 94 -5.04 -11.68 10.68
CA LYS A 94 -5.11 -12.96 11.39
C LYS A 94 -3.74 -13.59 11.61
N GLY A 95 -2.82 -13.45 10.66
CA GLY A 95 -1.46 -14.00 10.73
C GLY A 95 -0.47 -13.27 9.83
N GLY A 96 0.82 -13.51 10.03
CA GLY A 96 1.90 -12.82 9.33
C GLY A 96 2.05 -11.36 9.73
N LYS A 97 2.64 -10.55 8.85
CA LYS A 97 2.87 -9.12 9.07
C LYS A 97 2.64 -8.31 7.80
N VAL A 98 2.27 -7.05 7.97
CA VAL A 98 2.21 -6.08 6.86
C VAL A 98 2.99 -4.84 7.26
N GLU A 99 3.93 -4.41 6.43
CA GLU A 99 4.65 -3.17 6.63
C GLU A 99 4.09 -2.10 5.71
N VAL A 100 3.62 -1.00 6.29
CA VAL A 100 3.13 0.17 5.55
C VAL A 100 4.25 1.19 5.52
N ILE A 101 4.70 1.54 4.32
CA ILE A 101 5.80 2.48 4.08
C ILE A 101 5.25 3.62 3.24
N LEU A 102 5.45 4.84 3.73
CA LEU A 102 5.14 6.07 3.03
C LEU A 102 6.46 6.75 2.66
N SER A 103 6.63 7.08 1.39
CA SER A 103 7.85 7.72 0.88
C SER A 103 7.53 8.79 -0.16
N TYR A 104 8.48 9.71 -0.37
CA TYR A 104 8.38 10.69 -1.45
C TYR A 104 8.50 9.99 -2.82
N SER A 105 7.53 10.23 -3.71
CA SER A 105 7.59 9.73 -5.08
C SER A 105 8.88 10.22 -5.77
N GLY A 106 9.50 9.33 -6.56
CA GLY A 106 10.75 9.61 -7.27
C GLY A 106 12.02 9.43 -6.43
N SER A 107 12.09 10.00 -5.22
CA SER A 107 13.29 9.85 -4.36
C SER A 107 13.31 8.57 -3.54
N GLY A 108 12.13 8.01 -3.23
CA GLY A 108 12.00 6.84 -2.36
C GLY A 108 12.36 7.10 -0.89
N LYS A 109 12.66 8.35 -0.50
CA LYS A 109 12.95 8.69 0.89
C LYS A 109 11.71 8.44 1.75
N VAL A 110 11.85 7.53 2.71
CA VAL A 110 10.79 7.16 3.67
C VAL A 110 10.52 8.33 4.62
N VAL A 111 9.23 8.67 4.78
CA VAL A 111 8.74 9.70 5.72
C VAL A 111 7.95 9.09 6.87
N TRP A 112 7.35 7.92 6.66
CA TRP A 112 6.64 7.20 7.70
C TRP A 112 6.65 5.70 7.42
N GLN A 113 6.76 4.90 8.47
CA GLN A 113 6.82 3.45 8.37
C GLN A 113 6.19 2.81 9.60
N LYS A 114 5.37 1.78 9.38
CA LYS A 114 4.76 1.03 10.47
C LYS A 114 4.55 -0.44 10.14
N GLU A 115 4.98 -1.30 11.08
CA GLU A 115 4.65 -2.72 11.07
C GLU A 115 3.26 -2.96 11.70
N ILE A 116 2.42 -3.69 10.97
CA ILE A 116 1.12 -4.21 11.40
C ILE A 116 1.31 -5.69 11.73
N VAL A 117 0.91 -6.06 12.95
CA VAL A 117 0.98 -7.43 13.48
C VAL A 117 -0.42 -8.03 13.65
N PRO A 118 -0.54 -9.36 13.83
CA PRO A 118 -1.84 -10.00 13.99
C PRO A 118 -2.65 -9.43 15.15
N GLY A 119 -3.95 -9.24 14.91
CA GLY A 119 -4.88 -8.64 15.86
C GLY A 119 -5.76 -7.57 15.22
N ARG A 120 -6.43 -6.80 16.07
CA ARG A 120 -7.16 -5.60 15.66
C ARG A 120 -6.15 -4.49 15.36
N VAL A 121 -6.30 -3.86 14.21
CA VAL A 121 -5.44 -2.77 13.75
C VAL A 121 -6.18 -1.45 13.94
N ASN A 122 -5.56 -0.53 14.66
CA ASN A 122 -5.96 0.87 14.76
C ASN A 122 -4.69 1.67 15.07
N ILE A 123 -4.05 2.16 14.01
CA ILE A 123 -2.79 2.87 14.07
C ILE A 123 -3.03 4.25 13.47
N LYS A 124 -2.78 5.28 14.26
CA LYS A 124 -2.76 6.66 13.79
C LYS A 124 -1.33 7.18 13.85
N SER A 125 -0.87 7.85 12.81
CA SER A 125 0.38 8.59 12.85
C SER A 125 0.23 9.86 13.70
N SER A 126 1.35 10.39 14.17
CA SER A 126 1.44 11.84 14.38
C SER A 126 1.42 12.53 13.01
N GLN A 127 1.21 13.85 13.00
CA GLN A 127 1.37 14.65 11.78
C GLN A 127 2.75 14.37 11.14
N ILE A 128 2.76 14.07 9.85
CA ILE A 128 3.97 13.78 9.07
C ILE A 128 4.21 14.95 8.13
N ASP A 129 5.30 15.68 8.34
CA ASP A 129 5.70 16.76 7.45
C ASP A 129 5.99 16.21 6.04
N PHE A 130 5.45 16.90 5.05
CA PHE A 130 5.42 16.48 3.66
C PHE A 130 5.65 17.70 2.77
N TYR A 131 6.74 17.71 1.99
CA TYR A 131 7.15 18.84 1.15
C TYR A 131 7.18 18.52 -0.35
N SER A 132 6.31 17.62 -0.79
CA SER A 132 6.15 17.21 -2.19
C SER A 132 4.67 17.30 -2.55
N ASN A 133 4.32 17.09 -3.81
CA ASN A 133 2.93 16.89 -4.22
C ASN A 133 2.59 15.41 -4.39
N GLU A 134 3.59 14.53 -4.30
CA GLU A 134 3.42 13.11 -4.57
C GLU A 134 4.04 12.23 -3.47
N LEU A 135 3.28 11.23 -3.04
CA LEU A 135 3.69 10.15 -2.14
C LEU A 135 3.51 8.79 -2.79
N THR A 136 4.44 7.89 -2.52
CA THR A 136 4.28 6.47 -2.79
C THR A 136 3.94 5.75 -1.50
N VAL A 137 2.88 4.95 -1.52
CA VAL A 137 2.56 4.00 -0.46
C VAL A 137 2.97 2.61 -0.91
N LEU A 138 3.87 1.98 -0.15
CA LEU A 138 4.26 0.59 -0.31
C LEU A 138 3.71 -0.25 0.84
N LEU A 139 3.08 -1.35 0.49
CA LEU A 139 2.62 -2.38 1.42
C LEU A 139 3.42 -3.65 1.17
N GLU A 140 4.31 -3.98 2.10
CA GLU A 140 5.03 -5.24 2.09
C GLU A 140 4.31 -6.26 2.94
N PHE A 141 3.94 -7.39 2.34
CA PHE A 141 3.25 -8.47 3.03
C PHE A 141 4.26 -9.58 3.32
N ARG A 142 4.41 -9.95 4.60
CA ARG A 142 5.30 -11.02 5.04
C ARG A 142 4.44 -12.15 5.60
N GLU A 143 4.17 -13.13 4.73
CA GLU A 143 3.33 -14.29 5.04
C GLU A 143 1.96 -13.87 5.62
N ALA A 144 1.38 -12.77 5.12
CA ALA A 144 0.14 -12.23 5.66
C ALA A 144 -1.03 -13.16 5.33
N ILE A 145 -1.64 -13.71 6.37
CA ILE A 145 -2.76 -14.63 6.28
C ILE A 145 -3.99 -13.88 6.76
N GLU A 146 -5.00 -13.86 5.90
CA GLU A 146 -6.34 -13.32 6.11
C GLU A 146 -6.38 -11.95 6.80
N GLY A 147 -6.70 -10.91 6.06
CA GLY A 147 -6.76 -9.57 6.63
C GLY A 147 -7.70 -8.64 5.90
N THR A 148 -8.22 -7.69 6.67
CA THR A 148 -8.88 -6.49 6.17
C THR A 148 -8.08 -5.30 6.64
N LEU A 149 -7.61 -4.47 5.71
CA LEU A 149 -6.88 -3.24 6.01
C LEU A 149 -7.53 -2.08 5.27
N LYS A 150 -7.76 -0.99 6.00
CA LYS A 150 -8.11 0.31 5.43
C LYS A 150 -7.00 1.28 5.78
N ILE A 151 -6.40 1.86 4.76
CA ILE A 151 -5.34 2.87 4.90
C ILE A 151 -5.90 4.18 4.38
N ILE A 152 -5.85 5.21 5.20
CA ILE A 152 -6.38 6.55 4.89
C ILE A 152 -5.24 7.53 5.08
N ILE A 153 -5.00 8.35 4.06
CA ILE A 153 -3.98 9.40 4.07
C ILE A 153 -4.70 10.72 3.84
N THR A 154 -4.68 11.55 4.88
CA THR A 154 -5.42 12.81 4.94
C THR A 154 -4.44 13.97 4.85
N PRO A 155 -4.58 14.89 3.89
CA PRO A 155 -3.80 16.13 3.90
C PRO A 155 -4.21 16.98 5.10
N CYS A 156 -3.24 17.49 5.84
CA CYS A 156 -3.50 18.47 6.90
C CYS A 156 -3.65 19.85 6.25
N SER A 157 -4.80 20.49 6.45
CA SER A 157 -4.95 21.93 6.15
C SER A 157 -4.17 22.74 7.18
N ILE A 158 -3.48 23.80 6.74
CA ILE A 158 -3.03 24.88 7.62
C ILE A 158 -4.22 25.80 7.91
#